data_AF-A0A6J4UJC6-F1
#
_entry.id   AF-A0A6J4UJC6-F1
#
_cell.length_a   1.000
_cell.length_b   1.000
_cell.length_c   1.000
_cell.angle_alpha   90.00
_cell.angle_beta   90.00
_cell.angle_gamma   90.00
#
_symmetry.space_group_name_H-M   'P 1'
#
loop_
_entity.id
_entity.type
_entity.pdbx_description
1 polymer ?
#
loop_
_entity_poly.entity_id
_entity_poly.type
_entity_poly.pdbx_seq_one_letter_code
_entity_poly.pdbx_strand_id
1 'polypeptide(L)' 'VEHDAGLAISQALKARGVVVDFRKPDVVRLAPVALYTTYEELWRAVRALAEIVEAGEHIDVAVSAGHVT' A
#
# COMPACT_ATOMS: atom_id res chain seq x y z
N VAL A 1 -4.32 -11.25 -7.77
CA VAL A 1 -3.07 -11.79 -7.19
C VAL A 1 -3.12 -11.45 -5.73
N GLU A 2 -3.08 -12.47 -4.87
CA GLU A 2 -3.10 -12.32 -3.41
C GLU A 2 -1.65 -12.25 -2.92
N HIS A 3 -1.39 -11.47 -1.87
CA HIS A 3 -0.05 -11.29 -1.33
C HIS A 3 -0.12 -11.37 0.20
N ASP A 4 0.52 -12.38 0.79
CA ASP A 4 0.44 -12.70 2.23
C ASP A 4 0.75 -11.50 3.16
N ALA A 5 1.54 -10.53 2.70
CA ALA A 5 1.82 -9.27 3.39
C ALA A 5 0.87 -8.10 3.04
N GLY A 6 -0.33 -8.36 2.52
CA GLY A 6 -1.22 -7.33 1.96
C GLY A 6 -1.61 -6.24 2.96
N LEU A 7 -1.77 -6.60 4.24
CA LEU A 7 -2.05 -5.65 5.31
C LEU A 7 -0.88 -4.68 5.53
N ALA A 8 0.34 -5.20 5.60
CA ALA A 8 1.54 -4.41 5.86
C ALA A 8 1.87 -3.49 4.67
N ILE A 9 1.69 -3.99 3.44
CA ILE A 9 1.80 -3.17 2.22
C ILE A 9 0.76 -2.05 2.21
N SER A 10 -0.48 -2.33 2.61
CA SER A 10 -1.54 -1.29 2.71
C SER A 10 -1.17 -0.18 3.70
N GLN A 11 -0.59 -0.54 4.84
CA GLN A 11 -0.14 0.43 5.84
C GLN A 11 1.05 1.26 5.34
N ALA A 12 2.04 0.63 4.70
CA ALA A 12 3.17 1.32 4.10
C ALA A 12 2.74 2.32 3.01
N LEU A 13 1.76 1.95 2.17
CA LEU A 13 1.18 2.85 1.16
C LEU A 13 0.48 4.05 1.79
N LYS A 14 -0.30 3.83 2.86
CA LYS A 14 -0.95 4.91 3.62
C LYS A 14 0.07 5.87 4.23
N ALA A 15 1.19 5.36 4.75
CA ALA A 15 2.27 6.20 5.28
C ALA A 15 2.91 7.10 4.20
N ARG A 16 2.91 6.66 2.94
CA ARG A 16 3.36 7.45 1.78
C ARG A 16 2.26 8.34 1.17
N GLY A 17 1.10 8.46 1.84
CA GLY A 17 -0.01 9.32 1.39
C GLY A 17 -0.87 8.71 0.28
N VAL A 18 -0.70 7.42 -0.05
CA VAL A 18 -1.53 6.74 -1.04
C VAL A 18 -2.75 6.14 -0.34
N VAL A 19 -3.94 6.61 -0.72
CA VAL A 19 -5.20 6.09 -0.16
C VAL A 19 -5.51 4.75 -0.81
N VAL A 20 -5.47 3.69 0.00
CA VAL A 20 -5.77 2.31 -0.39
C VAL A 20 -6.78 1.67 0.54
N ASP A 21 -7.57 0.78 -0.03
CA ASP A 21 -8.50 -0.06 0.72
C ASP A 21 -7.95 -1.49 0.82
N PHE A 22 -7.93 -2.04 2.03
CA PHE A 22 -7.50 -3.41 2.29
C PHE A 22 -8.71 -4.29 2.56
N ARG A 23 -8.81 -5.39 1.83
CA ARG A 23 -9.85 -6.39 2.00
C ARG A 23 -9.23 -7.73 2.37
N LYS A 24 -9.72 -8.28 3.49
CA LYS A 24 -9.34 -9.63 3.93
C LYS A 24 -9.60 -10.68 2.83
N PRO A 25 -8.80 -11.76 2.76
CA PRO A 25 -7.63 -11.99 3.61
C PRO A 25 -6.43 -11.11 3.24
N ASP A 26 -6.11 -10.93 1.95
CA ASP A 26 -4.79 -10.40 1.54
C ASP A 26 -4.84 -9.52 0.27
N VAL A 27 -5.88 -8.69 0.13
CA VAL A 27 -6.11 -7.89 -1.10
C VAL A 27 -6.00 -6.39 -0.82
N VAL A 28 -5.13 -5.71 -1.57
CA VAL A 28 -5.05 -4.24 -1.61
C VAL A 28 -5.73 -3.73 -2.88
N ARG A 29 -6.65 -2.77 -2.74
CA ARG A 29 -7.42 -2.19 -3.84
C ARG A 29 -6.99 -0.75 -4.11
N LEU A 30 -6.71 -0.49 -5.38
CA LEU A 30 -6.50 0.83 -5.95
C LEU A 30 -7.61 1.10 -6.96
N ALA A 31 -8.29 2.23 -6.81
CA ALA A 31 -9.40 2.62 -7.69
C ALA A 31 -9.18 4.07 -8.19
N PRO A 32 -8.31 4.27 -9.20
CA PRO A 32 -8.17 5.57 -9.84
C PRO A 32 -9.47 5.94 -10.55
N VAL A 33 -9.94 7.18 -10.37
CA VAL A 33 -11.18 7.66 -10.98
C VAL A 33 -10.85 8.65 -12.09
N ALA A 34 -11.28 8.33 -13.31
CA ALA A 34 -10.92 9.08 -14.50
C ALA A 34 -11.29 10.59 -14.45
N LEU A 35 -12.28 10.99 -13.64
CA LEU A 35 -12.67 12.39 -13.51
C LEU A 35 -11.63 13.27 -12.80
N TYR A 36 -10.85 12.70 -11.87
CA TYR A 36 -10.00 13.50 -10.97
C TYR A 36 -8.65 12.88 -10.65
N THR A 37 -8.33 11.71 -11.21
CA THR A 37 -6.99 11.11 -11.09
C THR A 37 -6.20 11.38 -12.36
N THR A 38 -5.06 12.03 -12.21
CA THR A 38 -4.10 12.26 -13.29
C THR A 38 -3.23 11.03 -13.53
N TYR A 39 -2.65 10.92 -14.73
CA TYR A 39 -1.67 9.87 -15.04
C TYR A 39 -0.44 9.94 -14.13
N GLU A 40 -0.02 11.14 -13.73
CA GLU A 40 1.13 11.33 -12.87
C GLU A 40 0.87 10.82 -11.44
N GLU A 41 -0.31 11.08 -10.88
CA GLU A 41 -0.69 10.53 -9.57
C GLU A 41 -0.73 9.01 -9.59
N LEU A 42 -1.28 8.42 -10.66
CA LEU A 42 -1.29 6.97 -10.83
C LEU A 42 0.14 6.40 -10.93
N TRP A 43 1.01 7.05 -11.71
CA TRP A 43 2.42 6.67 -11.83
C TRP A 43 3.13 6.72 -10.47
N ARG A 44 2.95 7.80 -9.71
CA ARG A 44 3.53 7.96 -8.36
C ARG A 44 3.04 6.87 -7.41
N ALA A 45 1.74 6.55 -7.43
CA ALA A 45 1.17 5.50 -6.59
C ALA A 45 1.74 4.11 -6.92
N VAL A 46 1.84 3.75 -8.20
CA VAL A 46 2.41 2.47 -8.65
C VAL A 46 3.91 2.39 -8.35
N ARG A 47 4.65 3.48 -8.53
CA ARG A 47 6.07 3.54 -8.20
C ARG A 47 6.30 3.36 -6.69
N ALA A 48 5.50 4.02 -5.85
CA ALA A 48 5.59 3.84 -4.40
C ALA A 48 5.29 2.39 -3.98
N LEU A 49 4.33 1.73 -4.64
CA LEU A 49 4.05 0.32 -4.43
C LEU A 49 5.26 -0.56 -4.81
N ALA A 50 5.87 -0.33 -5.97
CA ALA A 50 7.05 -1.08 -6.40
C ALA A 50 8.21 -0.92 -5.42
N GLU A 51 8.51 0.33 -5.00
CA GLU A 51 9.56 0.62 -4.03
C GLU A 51 9.34 -0.07 -2.68
N ILE A 52 8.11 -0.08 -2.14
CA ILE A 52 7.78 -0.77 -0.87
C ILE A 52 8.01 -2.28 -0.96
N VAL A 53 7.68 -2.88 -2.11
CA VAL A 53 7.84 -4.32 -2.34
C VAL A 53 9.31 -4.67 -2.53
N GLU A 54 10.05 -3.90 -3.34
CA GLU A 54 11.47 -4.12 -3.62
C GLU A 54 12.37 -3.84 -2.41
N ALA A 55 12.12 -2.76 -1.67
CA ALA A 55 12.90 -2.37 -0.50
C ALA A 55 12.56 -3.20 0.75
N GLY A 56 11.47 -3.96 0.74
CA GLY A 56 11.01 -4.72 1.91
C GLY A 56 10.46 -3.85 3.05
N GLU A 57 10.12 -2.58 2.80
CA GLU A 57 9.66 -1.64 3.83
C GLU A 57 8.35 -2.06 4.52
N HIS A 58 7.58 -2.96 3.90
CA HIS A 58 6.41 -3.56 4.53
C HIS A 58 6.76 -4.43 5.76
N ILE A 59 8.02 -4.88 5.89
CA ILE A 59 8.49 -5.67 7.04
C ILE A 59 8.55 -4.80 8.30
N ASP A 60 9.02 -3.55 8.20
CA ASP A 60 9.14 -2.63 9.33
C ASP A 60 7.77 -2.15 9.84
N VAL A 61 6.81 -1.98 8.93
CA VAL A 61 5.45 -1.55 9.27
C VAL A 61 4.70 -2.62 10.07
N ALA A 62 4.92 -3.90 9.75
CA ALA A 62 4.38 -5.03 10.52
C ALA A 62 4.88 -5.05 11.97
N VAL A 63 6.11 -4.57 12.23
CA VAL A 63 6.70 -4.49 13.58
C VAL A 63 6.04 -3.38 14.41
N SER A 64 5.60 -2.28 13.80
CA SER A 64 4.95 -1.17 14.51
C SER A 64 3.52 -1.48 15.01
N ALA A 65 2.82 -2.39 14.33
CA ALA A 65 1.46 -2.78 14.71
C ALA A 65 1.40 -3.69 15.96
N GLY A 66 2.54 -4.18 16.44
CA GLY A 66 2.66 -5.10 17.58
C GLY A 66 3.09 -4.47 18.92
N HIS A 67 3.33 -3.16 18.99
CA HIS A 67 3.70 -2.49 20.24
C HIS A 67 2.56 -1.62 20.77
N VAL A 68 1.61 -2.25 21.44
CA VAL A 68 0.65 -1.55 22.31
C VAL A 68 0.71 -2.25 23.67
N THR A 69 1.25 -1.53 24.67
CA THR A 69 1.19 -1.80 26.12
C THR A 69 -0.23 -1.89 26.65
#